data_AF-A0A2V8UGY1-F1
#
_entry.id   AF-A0A2V8UGY1-F1
#
_cell.length_a   1.000
_cell.length_b   1.000
_cell.length_c   1.000
_cell.angle_alpha   90.00
_cell.angle_beta   90.00
_cell.angle_gamma   90.00
#
_symmetry.space_group_name_H-M   'P 1'
#
loop_
_entity.id
_entity.type
_entity.pdbx_description
1 polymer ?
#
loop_
_entity_poly.entity_id
_entity_poly.type
_entity_poly.pdbx_seq_one_letter_code
_entity_poly.pdbx_strand_id
1 'polypeptide(L)'
;PWELQGQTSAQIKVTIEDTQGPLYTLPLADFSPAFFEYTESGTKRLLLAALDSANRVISSTHPAQSGQVVQLYANGLGPVDNQPPTGEPASASPLSHALTLPTVTIAGQAATVQFSGLAPGFPGLYQVNVEVPAGVPSGVQPVVLKINGVTSPAANLPVQ
;
A
#
# COMPACT_ATOMS: atom_id res chain seq x y z
N PRO A 1 -10.02 -8.56 7.81
CA PRO A 1 -11.39 -8.39 7.27
C PRO A 1 -12.20 -7.56 8.27
N TRP A 2 -13.23 -6.83 7.82
CA TRP A 2 -13.91 -5.85 8.68
C TRP A 2 -14.63 -6.49 9.87
N GLU A 3 -15.01 -7.76 9.75
CA GLU A 3 -15.66 -8.57 10.78
C GLU A 3 -14.79 -8.80 12.02
N LEU A 4 -13.48 -8.58 11.90
CA LEU A 4 -12.52 -8.73 13.00
C LEU A 4 -12.02 -7.39 13.54
N GLN A 5 -12.57 -6.26 13.09
CA GLN A 5 -12.16 -4.94 13.54
C GLN A 5 -12.36 -4.79 15.06
N GLY A 6 -11.35 -4.25 15.74
CA GLY A 6 -11.33 -4.11 17.20
C GLY A 6 -10.99 -5.39 17.97
N GLN A 7 -10.83 -6.53 17.28
CA GLN A 7 -10.28 -7.73 17.90
C GLN A 7 -8.74 -7.72 17.84
N THR A 8 -8.10 -8.19 18.90
CA THR A 8 -6.63 -8.29 18.96
C THR A 8 -6.09 -9.63 18.48
N SER A 9 -6.97 -10.62 18.27
CA SER A 9 -6.62 -11.96 17.79
C SER A 9 -7.81 -12.69 17.22
N ALA A 10 -7.58 -13.60 16.28
CA ALA A 10 -8.56 -14.56 15.79
C ALA A 10 -8.08 -15.99 16.04
N GLN A 11 -9.00 -16.92 16.32
CA GLN A 11 -8.66 -18.35 16.31
C GLN A 11 -8.84 -18.89 14.90
N ILE A 12 -7.78 -19.49 14.36
CA ILE A 12 -7.79 -20.17 13.07
C ILE A 12 -7.60 -21.67 13.28
N LYS A 13 -8.21 -22.46 12.41
CA LYS A 13 -8.04 -23.91 12.35
C LYS A 13 -7.82 -24.30 10.91
N VAL A 14 -6.77 -25.07 10.66
CA VAL A 14 -6.52 -25.66 9.35
C VAL A 14 -7.09 -27.07 9.35
N THR A 15 -7.93 -27.37 8.36
CA THR A 15 -8.44 -28.73 8.12
C THR A 15 -7.85 -29.21 6.81
N ILE A 16 -7.26 -30.41 6.82
CA ILE A 16 -6.81 -31.12 5.61
C ILE A 16 -7.66 -32.37 5.51
N GLU A 17 -8.43 -32.49 4.42
CA GLU A 17 -9.50 -33.49 4.28
C GLU A 17 -10.48 -33.42 5.46
N ASP A 18 -10.63 -34.51 6.22
CA ASP A 18 -11.49 -34.58 7.41
C ASP A 18 -10.71 -34.41 8.72
N THR A 19 -9.38 -34.24 8.66
CA THR A 19 -8.54 -34.08 9.85
C THR A 19 -8.41 -32.61 10.22
N GLN A 20 -8.94 -32.26 11.38
CA GLN A 20 -8.84 -30.92 11.93
C GLN A 20 -7.54 -30.77 12.74
N GLY A 21 -6.74 -29.77 12.40
CA GLY A 21 -5.58 -29.37 13.19
C GLY A 21 -5.96 -28.67 14.51
N PRO A 22 -4.98 -28.37 15.38
CA PRO A 22 -5.21 -27.58 16.59
C PRO A 22 -5.64 -26.15 16.26
N LEU A 23 -6.33 -25.50 17.20
CA LEU A 23 -6.61 -24.07 17.12
C LEU A 23 -5.30 -23.29 17.27
N TYR A 24 -5.05 -22.40 16.32
CA TYR A 24 -3.96 -21.44 16.36
C TYR A 24 -4.53 -20.05 16.65
N THR A 25 -3.92 -19.33 17.59
CA THR A 25 -4.28 -17.93 17.86
C THR A 25 -3.45 -17.02 16.98
N LEU A 26 -4.09 -16.43 15.98
CA LEU A 26 -3.49 -15.47 15.07
C LEU A 26 -3.64 -14.06 15.67
N PRO A 27 -2.55 -13.37 16.05
CA PRO A 27 -2.64 -11.97 16.44
C PRO A 27 -3.13 -11.13 15.25
N LEU A 28 -3.99 -10.16 15.54
CA LEU A 28 -4.47 -9.20 14.57
C LEU A 28 -3.84 -7.85 14.85
N ALA A 29 -3.48 -7.15 13.78
CA ALA A 29 -2.99 -5.78 13.85
C ALA A 29 -3.91 -4.90 12.98
N ASP A 30 -4.29 -3.75 13.52
CA ASP A 30 -5.04 -2.76 12.74
C ASP A 30 -4.20 -2.18 11.60
N PHE A 31 -2.87 -2.17 11.75
CA PHE A 31 -1.93 -1.64 10.76
C PHE A 31 -0.86 -2.68 10.44
N SER A 32 -0.71 -3.00 9.16
CA SER A 32 0.33 -3.89 8.63
C SER A 32 0.66 -3.48 7.20
N PRO A 33 1.25 -2.28 7.00
CA PRO A 33 1.42 -1.70 5.68
C PRO A 33 2.40 -2.52 4.83
N ALA A 34 2.01 -2.82 3.60
CA ALA A 34 2.90 -3.32 2.57
C ALA A 34 2.52 -2.74 1.22
N PHE A 35 3.52 -2.54 0.38
CA PHE A 35 3.29 -2.12 -1.00
C PHE A 35 2.98 -3.32 -1.89
N PHE A 36 2.17 -3.11 -2.93
CA PHE A 36 2.10 -4.05 -4.03
C PHE A 36 3.31 -3.87 -4.93
N GLU A 37 3.87 -4.97 -5.41
CA GLU A 37 5.06 -4.98 -6.26
C GLU A 37 4.82 -5.83 -7.51
N TYR A 38 5.55 -5.53 -8.59
CA TYR A 38 5.52 -6.30 -9.82
C TYR A 38 6.94 -6.50 -10.35
N THR A 39 7.15 -7.59 -11.08
CA THR A 39 8.42 -7.84 -11.77
C THR A 39 8.40 -7.18 -13.15
N GLU A 40 9.23 -6.17 -13.34
CA GLU A 40 9.35 -5.47 -14.61
C GLU A 40 9.84 -6.42 -15.72
N SER A 41 9.10 -6.51 -16.83
CA SER A 41 9.40 -7.49 -17.88
C SER A 41 10.80 -7.30 -18.51
N GLY A 42 11.21 -6.03 -18.73
CA GLY A 42 12.47 -5.70 -19.41
C GLY A 42 13.72 -5.90 -18.55
N THR A 43 13.72 -5.40 -17.31
CA THR A 43 14.89 -5.44 -16.42
C THR A 43 14.87 -6.60 -15.41
N LYS A 44 13.71 -7.27 -15.26
CA LYS A 44 13.43 -8.26 -14.21
C LYS A 44 13.55 -7.72 -12.78
N ARG A 45 13.56 -6.40 -12.60
CA ARG A 45 13.55 -5.77 -11.28
C ARG A 45 12.17 -5.92 -10.64
N LEU A 46 12.14 -6.19 -9.34
CA LEU A 46 10.94 -6.07 -8.52
C LEU A 46 10.75 -4.59 -8.18
N LEU A 47 9.65 -4.01 -8.65
CA LEU A 47 9.31 -2.59 -8.50
C LEU A 47 7.97 -2.41 -7.80
N LEU A 48 7.83 -1.29 -7.09
CA LEU A 48 6.59 -0.80 -6.53
C LEU A 48 5.55 -0.61 -7.64
N ALA A 49 4.33 -1.12 -7.44
CA ALA A 49 3.19 -0.79 -8.27
C ALA A 49 2.83 0.69 -8.06
N ALA A 50 3.22 1.53 -9.03
CA ALA A 50 2.97 2.95 -9.00
C ALA A 50 2.59 3.49 -10.38
N LEU A 51 1.74 4.53 -10.39
CA LEU A 51 1.35 5.27 -11.60
C LEU A 51 1.70 6.75 -11.45
N ASP A 52 1.96 7.43 -12.57
CA ASP A 52 1.92 8.89 -12.60
C ASP A 52 0.49 9.44 -12.61
N SER A 53 0.34 10.76 -12.59
CA SER A 53 -0.95 11.46 -12.68
C SER A 53 -1.70 11.23 -14.00
N ALA A 54 -1.06 10.69 -15.03
CA ALA A 54 -1.66 10.31 -16.31
C ALA A 54 -1.95 8.79 -16.38
N ASN A 55 -1.91 8.08 -15.25
CA ASN A 55 -2.11 6.65 -15.13
C ASN A 55 -1.12 5.79 -15.92
N ARG A 56 0.09 6.30 -16.17
CA ARG A 56 1.18 5.52 -16.77
C ARG A 56 2.03 4.87 -15.68
N VAL A 57 2.39 3.61 -15.89
CA VAL A 57 3.20 2.83 -14.96
C VAL A 57 4.58 3.45 -14.79
N ILE A 58 4.96 3.74 -13.54
CA ILE A 58 6.33 4.13 -13.20
C ILE A 58 7.23 2.90 -13.36
N SER A 59 8.26 3.03 -14.18
CA SER A 59 9.11 1.91 -14.61
C SER A 59 10.55 2.37 -14.83
N SER A 60 11.47 1.46 -15.13
CA SER A 60 12.85 1.83 -15.45
C SER A 60 12.97 2.65 -16.75
N THR A 61 11.98 2.56 -17.65
CA THR A 61 11.91 3.36 -18.89
C THR A 61 10.97 4.57 -18.78
N HIS A 62 10.21 4.66 -17.69
CA HIS A 62 9.34 5.79 -17.36
C HIS A 62 9.47 6.11 -15.85
N PRO A 63 10.63 6.64 -15.41
CA PRO A 63 10.87 6.90 -14.00
C PRO A 63 10.08 8.11 -13.51
N ALA A 64 9.76 8.11 -12.22
CA ALA A 64 9.14 9.26 -11.57
C ALA A 64 10.13 10.44 -11.53
N GLN A 65 9.67 11.64 -11.86
CA GLN A 65 10.50 12.84 -11.82
C GLN A 65 10.47 13.47 -10.42
N SER A 66 11.58 14.07 -10.03
CA SER A 66 11.59 14.97 -8.86
C SER A 66 10.50 16.04 -8.95
N GLY A 67 9.74 16.25 -7.87
CA GLY A 67 8.57 17.16 -7.81
C GLY A 67 7.29 16.61 -8.44
N GLN A 68 7.31 15.43 -9.04
CA GLN A 68 6.13 14.79 -9.62
C GLN A 68 5.28 14.13 -8.54
N VAL A 69 3.95 14.17 -8.70
CA VAL A 69 3.04 13.34 -7.90
C VAL A 69 2.90 11.96 -8.52
N VAL A 70 3.12 10.92 -7.70
CA VAL A 70 2.94 9.52 -8.06
C VAL A 70 1.89 8.86 -7.15
N GLN A 71 1.12 7.95 -7.72
CA GLN A 71 0.11 7.13 -7.05
C GLN A 71 0.78 5.81 -6.66
N LEU A 72 0.93 5.54 -5.36
CA LEU A 72 1.53 4.30 -4.84
C LEU A 72 0.44 3.35 -4.36
N TYR A 73 0.53 2.07 -4.71
CA TYR A 73 -0.46 1.07 -4.32
C TYR A 73 0.01 0.18 -3.17
N ALA A 74 -0.84 0.02 -2.16
CA ALA A 74 -0.50 -0.66 -0.92
C ALA A 74 -1.72 -1.38 -0.31
N ASN A 75 -1.50 -2.09 0.79
CA ASN A 75 -2.55 -2.63 1.66
C ASN A 75 -2.18 -2.48 3.15
N GLY A 76 -3.15 -2.75 4.03
CA GLY A 76 -2.90 -2.80 5.48
C GLY A 76 -2.72 -1.43 6.15
N LEU A 77 -3.29 -0.37 5.58
CA LEU A 77 -3.24 1.01 6.11
C LEU A 77 -4.27 1.26 7.23
N GLY A 78 -5.04 0.25 7.64
CA GLY A 78 -6.03 0.35 8.71
C GLY A 78 -7.44 0.72 8.24
N PRO A 79 -8.25 1.34 9.10
CA PRO A 79 -9.64 1.68 8.78
C PRO A 79 -9.77 2.94 7.90
N VAL A 80 -10.87 3.01 7.16
CA VAL A 80 -11.24 4.15 6.30
C VAL A 80 -12.59 4.74 6.69
N ASP A 81 -12.86 5.98 6.28
CA ASP A 81 -14.24 6.45 6.15
C ASP A 81 -14.93 5.79 4.95
N ASN A 82 -16.27 5.91 4.87
CA ASN A 82 -17.08 5.35 3.78
C ASN A 82 -16.71 3.88 3.43
N GLN A 83 -16.50 3.07 4.47
CA GLN A 83 -15.94 1.72 4.34
C GLN A 83 -16.89 0.81 3.54
N PRO A 84 -16.43 0.19 2.44
CA PRO A 84 -17.23 -0.79 1.72
C PRO A 84 -17.39 -2.08 2.55
N PRO A 85 -18.44 -2.89 2.31
CA PRO A 85 -18.52 -4.23 2.88
C PRO A 85 -17.29 -5.08 2.55
N THR A 86 -17.04 -6.12 3.36
CA THR A 86 -15.89 -7.01 3.14
C THR A 86 -15.94 -7.65 1.76
N GLY A 87 -14.83 -7.58 1.02
CA GLY A 87 -14.71 -8.17 -0.31
C GLY A 87 -15.31 -7.33 -1.43
N GLU A 88 -16.04 -6.25 -1.11
CA GLU A 88 -16.63 -5.34 -2.10
C GLU A 88 -15.65 -4.24 -2.52
N PRO A 89 -15.75 -3.74 -3.77
CA PRO A 89 -14.91 -2.65 -4.24
C PRO A 89 -15.25 -1.33 -3.55
N ALA A 90 -14.24 -0.47 -3.37
CA ALA A 90 -14.45 0.89 -2.88
C ALA A 90 -15.20 1.76 -3.90
N SER A 91 -16.05 2.68 -3.40
CA SER A 91 -16.79 3.62 -4.24
C SER A 91 -15.88 4.73 -4.79
N ALA A 92 -16.22 5.25 -5.97
CA ALA A 92 -15.61 6.46 -6.51
C ALA A 92 -16.25 7.74 -5.96
N SER A 93 -17.44 7.65 -5.35
CA SER A 93 -18.14 8.78 -4.73
C SER A 93 -19.14 8.29 -3.66
N PRO A 94 -19.01 8.71 -2.39
CA PRO A 94 -17.82 9.37 -1.83
C PRO A 94 -16.60 8.44 -1.89
N LEU A 95 -15.40 9.02 -1.84
CA LEU A 95 -14.16 8.26 -1.68
C LEU A 95 -14.04 7.73 -0.25
N SER A 96 -13.30 6.63 -0.07
CA SER A 96 -12.94 6.09 1.24
C SER A 96 -11.53 6.55 1.62
N HIS A 97 -11.40 7.51 2.52
CA HIS A 97 -10.14 8.05 3.01
C HIS A 97 -9.63 7.28 4.22
N ALA A 98 -8.31 7.08 4.30
CA ALA A 98 -7.69 6.50 5.49
C ALA A 98 -7.91 7.41 6.71
N LEU A 99 -8.40 6.84 7.82
CA LEU A 99 -8.63 7.59 9.05
C LEU A 99 -7.33 8.01 9.74
N THR A 100 -6.21 7.35 9.41
CA THR A 100 -4.86 7.69 9.85
C THR A 100 -4.00 8.04 8.64
N LEU A 101 -3.36 9.19 8.67
CA LEU A 101 -2.48 9.62 7.59
C LEU A 101 -1.11 8.91 7.70
N PRO A 102 -0.65 8.18 6.66
CA PRO A 102 0.69 7.62 6.65
C PRO A 102 1.76 8.71 6.42
N THR A 103 2.99 8.40 6.81
CA THR A 103 4.20 9.10 6.33
C THR A 103 4.91 8.24 5.30
N VAL A 104 5.44 8.84 4.23
CA VAL A 104 6.20 8.15 3.20
C VAL A 104 7.58 8.78 3.06
N THR A 105 8.60 7.96 2.88
CA THR A 105 9.94 8.41 2.51
C THR A 105 10.40 7.77 1.20
N ILE A 106 11.09 8.53 0.37
CA ILE A 106 11.74 8.07 -0.88
C ILE A 106 13.23 8.37 -0.74
N ALA A 107 14.09 7.35 -0.86
CA ALA A 107 15.52 7.45 -0.58
C ALA A 107 15.84 8.03 0.82
N GLY A 108 14.98 7.76 1.81
CA GLY A 108 15.07 8.31 3.16
C GLY A 108 14.63 9.78 3.30
N GLN A 109 14.24 10.46 2.22
CA GLN A 109 13.70 11.81 2.26
C GLN A 109 12.18 11.79 2.39
N ALA A 110 11.62 12.65 3.24
CA ALA A 110 10.19 12.75 3.46
C ALA A 110 9.46 13.20 2.18
N ALA A 111 8.50 12.41 1.72
CA ALA A 111 7.62 12.72 0.60
C ALA A 111 6.30 13.28 1.12
N THR A 112 5.79 14.34 0.49
CA THR A 112 4.52 14.96 0.88
C THR A 112 3.37 14.06 0.43
N VAL A 113 2.59 13.54 1.39
CA VAL A 113 1.40 12.73 1.11
C VAL A 113 0.21 13.65 0.85
N GLN A 114 -0.32 13.61 -0.38
CA GLN A 114 -1.46 14.43 -0.82
C GLN A 114 -2.79 13.70 -0.72
N PHE A 115 -2.78 12.36 -0.75
CA PHE A 115 -3.96 11.52 -0.60
C PHE A 115 -3.58 10.17 0.01
N SER A 116 -4.47 9.61 0.83
CA SER A 116 -4.41 8.22 1.28
C SER A 116 -5.84 7.68 1.48
N GLY A 117 -6.15 6.55 0.86
CA GLY A 117 -7.48 5.95 0.91
C GLY A 117 -7.59 4.69 0.05
N LEU A 118 -8.77 4.09 -0.02
CA LEU A 118 -9.02 2.97 -0.92
C LEU A 118 -9.08 3.44 -2.38
N ALA A 119 -8.46 2.67 -3.27
CA ALA A 119 -8.56 2.88 -4.71
C ALA A 119 -9.96 2.45 -5.20
N PRO A 120 -10.73 3.34 -5.85
CA PRO A 120 -12.06 3.00 -6.34
C PRO A 120 -12.08 1.80 -7.29
N GLY A 121 -13.11 0.97 -7.19
CA GLY A 121 -13.30 -0.20 -8.05
C GLY A 121 -12.50 -1.44 -7.64
N PHE A 122 -11.67 -1.35 -6.60
CA PHE A 122 -10.86 -2.47 -6.11
C PHE A 122 -11.18 -2.81 -4.65
N PRO A 123 -11.30 -4.11 -4.28
CA PRO A 123 -11.46 -4.51 -2.90
C PRO A 123 -10.11 -4.47 -2.16
N GLY A 124 -10.04 -3.70 -1.06
CA GLY A 124 -8.89 -3.69 -0.14
C GLY A 124 -7.59 -3.09 -0.67
N LEU A 125 -7.59 -2.52 -1.88
CA LEU A 125 -6.44 -1.83 -2.46
C LEU A 125 -6.41 -0.38 -1.96
N TYR A 126 -5.29 0.03 -1.37
CA TYR A 126 -5.05 1.43 -1.02
C TYR A 126 -4.25 2.13 -2.10
N GLN A 127 -4.57 3.41 -2.30
CA GLN A 127 -3.79 4.35 -3.08
C GLN A 127 -3.26 5.45 -2.16
N VAL A 128 -1.97 5.77 -2.31
CA VAL A 128 -1.31 6.87 -1.62
C VAL A 128 -0.65 7.78 -2.67
N ASN A 129 -1.12 9.02 -2.79
CA ASN A 129 -0.51 9.99 -3.70
C ASN A 129 0.59 10.73 -2.96
N VAL A 130 1.81 10.69 -3.48
CA VAL A 130 2.96 11.38 -2.89
C VAL A 130 3.69 12.22 -3.91
N GLU A 131 4.21 13.36 -3.48
CA GLU A 131 5.15 14.16 -4.27
C GLU A 131 6.58 13.64 -4.05
N VAL A 132 7.28 13.34 -5.15
CA VAL A 132 8.68 12.91 -5.11
C VAL A 132 9.56 14.09 -4.68
N PRO A 133 10.34 13.99 -3.58
CA PRO A 133 11.16 15.10 -3.11
C PRO A 133 12.22 15.53 -4.12
N ALA A 134 12.48 16.84 -4.23
CA ALA A 134 13.42 17.42 -5.20
C ALA A 134 14.90 17.01 -5.01
N GLY A 135 15.25 16.42 -3.87
CA GLY A 135 16.60 15.96 -3.55
C GLY A 135 16.84 14.47 -3.76
N VAL A 136 15.85 13.71 -4.25
CA VAL A 136 15.98 12.27 -4.42
C VAL A 136 16.97 11.97 -5.57
N PRO A 137 18.00 11.13 -5.35
CA PRO A 137 18.94 10.78 -6.41
C PRO A 137 18.24 10.01 -7.54
N SER A 138 18.66 10.22 -8.79
CA SER A 138 18.19 9.41 -9.91
C SER A 138 18.61 7.93 -9.72
N GLY A 139 17.81 7.02 -10.26
CA GLY A 139 17.99 5.57 -10.12
C GLY A 139 16.84 4.90 -9.37
N VAL A 140 17.03 3.63 -9.00
CA VAL A 140 16.02 2.89 -8.24
C VAL A 140 16.18 3.21 -6.76
N GLN A 141 15.16 3.81 -6.17
CA GLN A 141 15.18 4.31 -4.80
C GLN A 141 14.24 3.53 -3.89
N PRO A 142 14.63 3.29 -2.63
CA PRO A 142 13.75 2.64 -1.66
C PRO A 142 12.63 3.60 -1.23
N VAL A 143 11.40 3.09 -1.21
CA VAL A 143 10.21 3.73 -0.69
C VAL A 143 9.76 2.98 0.54
N VAL A 144 9.52 3.72 1.62
CA VAL A 144 9.04 3.18 2.89
C VAL A 144 7.82 3.96 3.34
N LEU A 145 6.78 3.24 3.76
CA LEU A 145 5.58 3.80 4.35
C LEU A 145 5.55 3.46 5.84
N LYS A 146 5.19 4.44 6.67
CA LYS A 146 4.99 4.24 8.11
C LYS A 146 3.62 4.80 8.51
N ILE A 147 2.90 4.03 9.31
CA ILE A 147 1.58 4.40 9.81
C ILE A 147 1.36 3.81 11.20
N ASN A 148 0.85 4.63 12.13
CA ASN A 148 0.63 4.26 13.54
C ASN A 148 1.80 3.49 14.20
N GLY A 149 3.04 3.92 13.94
CA GLY A 149 4.25 3.29 14.48
C GLY A 149 4.75 2.04 13.73
N VAL A 150 3.98 1.47 12.81
CA VAL A 150 4.35 0.31 12.00
C VAL A 150 4.99 0.75 10.68
N THR A 151 6.12 0.15 10.33
CA THR A 151 6.90 0.46 9.12
C THR A 151 6.74 -0.68 8.10
N SER A 152 6.48 -0.34 6.84
CA SER A 152 6.41 -1.30 5.75
C SER A 152 7.79 -1.87 5.41
N PRO A 153 7.87 -3.05 4.77
CA PRO A 153 9.03 -3.39 3.95
C PRO A 153 9.32 -2.28 2.93
N ALA A 154 10.58 -2.08 2.59
CA ALA A 154 10.97 -1.13 1.55
C ALA A 154 10.62 -1.71 0.17
N ALA A 155 10.05 -0.87 -0.71
CA ALA A 155 9.78 -1.21 -2.11
C ALA A 155 10.59 -0.31 -3.05
N ASN A 156 10.81 -0.74 -4.29
CA ASN A 156 11.70 -0.06 -5.22
C ASN A 156 10.95 0.86 -6.19
N LEU A 157 11.31 2.15 -6.24
CA LEU A 157 10.74 3.13 -7.17
C LEU A 157 11.83 3.71 -8.08
N PRO A 158 11.74 3.57 -9.41
CA PRO A 158 12.59 4.28 -10.34
C PRO A 158 12.30 5.79 -10.31
N VAL A 159 13.35 6.58 -10.05
CA VAL A 159 13.30 8.05 -9.99
C VAL A 159 14.34 8.63 -10.96
N GLN A 160 14.05 9.81 -11.51
CA GLN A 160 14.98 10.59 -12.33
C GLN A 160 15.03 12.05 -11.90
#